data_AF-A0A7S2S7L1-F1
#
_entry.id   AF-A0A7S2S7L1-F1
#
_cell.length_a   1.000
_cell.length_b   1.000
_cell.length_c   1.000
_cell.angle_alpha   90.00
_cell.angle_beta   90.00
_cell.angle_gamma   90.00
#
_symmetry.space_group_name_H-M   'P 1'
#
loop_
_entity.id
_entity.type
_entity.pdbx_description
1 polymer ?
#
loop_
_entity_poly.entity_id
_entity_poly.type
_entity_poly.pdbx_seq_one_letter_code
_entity_poly.pdbx_strand_id
1 'polypeptide(L)'
;KKKKMTPAMKGVTLAAVALLAQETAAWMPLRTTSRPLHRLPRAAASAVEDWDETISGIASKYLQGKYSSCELDGSNCRALCDQGDIESILREILPPVTTAELEQEVASVMKAFAGQEFISIDEFTNMLKANAYWVEAGELVVKELMYLDCLQSNYNSKKALLSDDDYDELKDSLTWDGSALVTLSGDEARFLYAVACSKKQIPSMTDAEYQSLKARLKEEGSWTVNREKDPLEKLGLSTLVGYIHRSFGN
;
A
#
# COMPACT_ATOMS: atom_id res chain seq x y z
N LYS A 1 76.05 17.54 39.08
CA LYS A 1 76.75 16.23 39.28
C LYS A 1 75.69 15.12 39.32
N LYS A 2 75.82 14.10 38.44
CA LYS A 2 75.39 12.67 38.51
C LYS A 2 73.96 12.34 39.04
N LYS A 3 73.08 11.75 38.20
CA LYS A 3 72.68 10.30 38.10
C LYS A 3 71.99 9.77 39.39
N LYS A 4 70.93 8.95 39.42
CA LYS A 4 70.16 8.11 38.48
C LYS A 4 68.99 7.47 39.29
N MET A 5 67.89 7.08 38.63
CA MET A 5 67.11 5.79 38.71
C MET A 5 67.04 5.02 40.07
N THR A 6 65.96 4.40 40.57
CA THR A 6 64.67 3.83 40.07
C THR A 6 63.89 3.27 41.34
N PRO A 7 62.96 2.27 41.32
CA PRO A 7 61.53 2.48 41.62
C PRO A 7 60.95 1.51 42.71
N ALA A 8 59.65 1.52 43.00
CA ALA A 8 58.94 0.35 43.54
C ALA A 8 57.42 0.40 43.32
N MET A 9 56.87 -0.75 42.90
CA MET A 9 55.51 -1.04 42.48
C MET A 9 54.51 -1.18 43.63
N LYS A 10 53.27 -0.73 43.40
CA LYS A 10 52.00 -1.19 44.01
C LYS A 10 51.62 -2.52 43.32
N GLY A 11 50.91 -3.51 43.86
CA GLY A 11 50.06 -3.63 45.02
C GLY A 11 49.05 -4.73 44.69
N VAL A 12 49.07 -5.80 45.48
CA VAL A 12 47.96 -6.68 45.94
C VAL A 12 46.95 -7.27 44.93
N THR A 13 47.01 -8.60 44.90
CA THR A 13 46.06 -9.68 44.54
C THR A 13 44.57 -9.50 44.86
N LEU A 14 43.70 -10.10 44.02
CA LEU A 14 42.67 -11.04 44.51
C LEU A 14 42.15 -11.97 43.39
N ALA A 15 42.29 -13.27 43.65
CA ALA A 15 41.63 -14.41 43.03
C ALA A 15 40.14 -14.46 43.48
N ALA A 16 39.22 -15.33 43.07
CA ALA A 16 39.28 -16.61 42.41
C ALA A 16 37.90 -16.94 41.80
N VAL A 17 37.92 -17.85 40.85
CA VAL A 17 36.79 -18.56 40.22
C VAL A 17 36.14 -19.52 41.21
N ALA A 18 34.81 -19.60 41.26
CA ALA A 18 34.11 -20.83 41.62
C ALA A 18 32.70 -20.90 41.02
N LEU A 19 32.47 -22.04 40.40
CA LEU A 19 31.32 -22.59 39.69
C LEU A 19 30.13 -22.85 40.63
N LEU A 20 28.89 -22.59 40.20
CA LEU A 20 27.70 -23.29 40.71
C LEU A 20 26.58 -23.23 39.67
N ALA A 21 26.32 -24.39 39.08
CA ALA A 21 25.14 -24.69 38.28
C ALA A 21 24.16 -25.50 39.15
N GLN A 22 22.90 -25.08 39.25
CA GLN A 22 21.69 -25.88 39.01
C GLN A 22 20.41 -25.18 39.49
N GLU A 23 19.39 -25.28 38.62
CA GLU A 23 17.94 -25.33 38.86
C GLU A 23 17.20 -24.14 39.49
N THR A 24 16.40 -23.45 38.68
CA THR A 24 14.93 -23.54 38.81
C THR A 24 14.29 -23.37 37.42
N ALA A 25 13.53 -24.40 37.05
CA ALA A 25 12.56 -24.35 35.97
C ALA A 25 11.46 -23.31 36.27
N ALA A 26 10.73 -22.94 35.22
CA ALA A 26 9.51 -22.11 35.22
C ALA A 26 9.67 -20.61 34.90
N TRP A 27 10.28 -20.28 33.76
CA TRP A 27 9.87 -19.11 32.99
C TRP A 27 9.46 -19.58 31.60
N MET A 28 8.18 -19.90 31.45
CA MET A 28 7.53 -19.99 30.15
C MET A 28 7.74 -18.64 29.45
N PRO A 29 8.17 -18.57 28.18
CA PRO A 29 7.78 -17.43 27.39
C PRO A 29 6.26 -17.51 27.34
N LEU A 30 5.58 -16.54 27.96
CA LEU A 30 4.20 -16.27 27.61
C LEU A 30 4.18 -16.29 26.09
N ARG A 31 3.51 -17.27 25.50
CA ARG A 31 3.05 -17.16 24.13
C ARG A 31 2.27 -15.86 24.14
N THR A 32 2.92 -14.79 23.71
CA THR A 32 2.24 -13.70 23.08
C THR A 32 1.61 -14.37 21.88
N THR A 33 0.39 -14.84 22.09
CA THR A 33 -0.59 -14.84 21.03
C THR A 33 -0.60 -13.38 20.58
N SER A 34 0.23 -13.05 19.60
CA SER A 34 -0.13 -12.02 18.64
C SER A 34 -1.54 -12.42 18.25
N ARG A 35 -2.53 -11.74 18.80
CA ARG A 35 -3.85 -11.75 18.20
C ARG A 35 -3.60 -11.14 16.84
N PRO A 36 -3.67 -11.88 15.72
CA PRO A 36 -4.12 -11.18 14.55
C PRO A 36 -5.60 -10.84 14.81
N LEU A 37 -6.14 -9.93 14.01
CA LEU A 37 -7.57 -9.74 13.81
C LEU A 37 -8.23 -8.65 14.65
N HIS A 38 -8.17 -7.41 14.15
CA HIS A 38 -9.41 -6.88 13.57
C HIS A 38 -9.49 -7.42 12.15
N ARG A 39 -9.98 -8.66 11.99
CA ARG A 39 -10.31 -9.19 10.67
C ARG A 39 -11.45 -8.32 10.19
N LEU A 40 -11.32 -7.77 8.99
CA LEU A 40 -12.44 -7.22 8.24
C LEU A 40 -13.64 -8.16 8.40
N PRO A 41 -14.89 -7.66 8.48
CA PRO A 41 -16.02 -8.52 8.18
C PRO A 41 -15.72 -9.15 6.82
N ARG A 42 -15.54 -10.47 6.84
CA ARG A 42 -15.15 -11.26 5.68
C ARG A 42 -16.28 -11.13 4.65
N ALA A 43 -16.21 -10.11 3.79
CA ALA A 43 -16.76 -10.23 2.46
C ALA A 43 -16.20 -11.55 1.90
N ALA A 44 -16.99 -12.31 1.15
CA ALA A 44 -16.56 -13.59 0.61
C ALA A 44 -15.31 -13.37 -0.25
N ALA A 45 -14.14 -13.51 0.38
CA ALA A 45 -12.86 -13.21 -0.22
C ALA A 45 -12.62 -14.23 -1.32
N SER A 46 -12.83 -13.80 -2.56
CA SER A 46 -12.57 -14.56 -3.78
C SER A 46 -11.23 -14.09 -4.35
N ALA A 47 -10.46 -15.01 -4.94
CA ALA A 47 -9.23 -14.61 -5.61
C ALA A 47 -9.58 -13.66 -6.78
N VAL A 48 -8.65 -12.81 -7.20
CA VAL A 48 -8.86 -11.95 -8.38
C VAL A 48 -9.17 -12.75 -9.65
N GLU A 49 -8.75 -14.02 -9.68
CA GLU A 49 -9.05 -14.98 -10.75
C GLU A 49 -10.50 -15.48 -10.73
N ASP A 50 -11.18 -15.36 -9.59
CA ASP A 50 -12.58 -15.76 -9.42
C ASP A 50 -13.55 -14.60 -9.71
N TRP A 51 -13.04 -13.40 -10.00
CA TRP A 51 -13.86 -12.25 -10.40
C TRP A 51 -14.44 -12.46 -11.81
N ASP A 52 -15.33 -11.57 -12.22
CA ASP A 52 -15.76 -11.52 -13.61
C ASP A 52 -14.55 -11.53 -14.57
N GLU A 53 -14.61 -12.37 -15.60
CA GLU A 53 -13.48 -12.61 -16.51
C GLU A 53 -13.01 -11.30 -17.17
N THR A 54 -13.95 -10.41 -17.47
CA THR A 54 -13.68 -9.07 -18.03
C THR A 54 -12.90 -8.23 -17.03
N ILE A 55 -13.36 -8.17 -15.79
CA ILE A 55 -12.69 -7.38 -14.73
C ILE A 55 -11.32 -7.95 -14.39
N SER A 56 -11.15 -9.27 -14.34
CA SER A 56 -9.83 -9.89 -14.12
C SER A 56 -8.87 -9.59 -15.27
N GLY A 57 -9.38 -9.54 -16.51
CA GLY A 57 -8.64 -9.10 -17.69
C GLY A 57 -8.23 -7.62 -17.62
N ILE A 58 -9.14 -6.74 -17.23
CA ILE A 58 -8.85 -5.30 -17.03
C ILE A 58 -7.81 -5.12 -15.93
N ALA A 59 -7.91 -5.85 -14.81
CA ALA A 59 -6.93 -5.80 -13.73
C ALA A 59 -5.53 -6.20 -14.21
N SER A 60 -5.42 -7.26 -15.02
CA SER A 60 -4.16 -7.63 -15.68
C SER A 60 -3.60 -6.49 -16.52
N LYS A 61 -4.40 -5.90 -17.42
CA LYS A 61 -3.96 -4.81 -18.31
C LYS A 61 -3.56 -3.56 -17.53
N TYR A 62 -4.29 -3.23 -16.47
CA TYR A 62 -3.96 -2.14 -15.56
C TYR A 62 -2.59 -2.34 -14.90
N LEU A 63 -2.33 -3.54 -14.37
CA LEU A 63 -1.04 -3.90 -13.77
C LEU A 63 0.10 -3.85 -14.80
N GLN A 64 -0.17 -4.27 -16.04
CA GLN A 64 0.79 -4.14 -17.14
C GLN A 64 1.07 -2.65 -17.46
N GLY A 65 0.04 -1.80 -17.51
CA GLY A 65 0.20 -0.36 -17.69
C GLY A 65 1.03 0.30 -16.59
N LYS A 66 0.86 -0.13 -15.34
CA LYS A 66 1.70 0.29 -14.20
C LYS A 66 3.14 -0.17 -14.34
N TYR A 67 3.35 -1.45 -14.66
CA TYR A 67 4.68 -2.02 -14.88
C TYR A 67 5.43 -1.26 -16.00
N SER A 68 4.78 -1.06 -17.15
CA SER A 68 5.35 -0.30 -18.27
C SER A 68 5.48 1.21 -18.00
N SER A 69 5.03 1.71 -16.84
CA SER A 69 5.26 3.10 -16.43
C SER A 69 6.62 3.33 -15.78
N CYS A 70 7.22 2.29 -15.21
CA CYS A 70 8.60 2.34 -14.71
C CYS A 70 9.64 2.42 -15.84
N GLU A 71 9.31 1.99 -17.05
CA GLU A 71 10.23 2.05 -18.21
C GLU A 71 10.44 3.48 -18.75
N LEU A 72 9.59 4.44 -18.38
CA LEU A 72 9.51 5.76 -19.04
C LEU A 72 10.03 6.95 -18.23
N ASP A 73 10.52 6.74 -17.01
CA ASP A 73 11.10 7.79 -16.17
C ASP A 73 12.49 8.26 -16.64
N GLY A 74 12.91 7.82 -17.84
CA GLY A 74 14.11 8.27 -18.55
C GLY A 74 15.42 7.76 -17.96
N SER A 75 15.35 6.97 -16.89
CA SER A 75 16.54 6.41 -16.22
C SER A 75 16.84 4.98 -16.67
N ASN A 76 15.84 4.24 -17.16
CA ASN A 76 15.97 2.83 -17.49
C ASN A 76 15.73 2.54 -18.98
N CYS A 77 16.80 2.32 -19.74
CA CYS A 77 16.75 1.70 -21.08
C CYS A 77 16.50 0.17 -21.00
N ARG A 78 15.72 -0.30 -20.02
CA ARG A 78 15.62 -1.73 -19.66
C ARG A 78 14.18 -2.21 -19.82
N ALA A 79 14.02 -3.35 -20.49
CA ALA A 79 12.73 -3.98 -20.75
C ALA A 79 12.08 -4.66 -19.51
N LEU A 80 12.69 -4.56 -18.32
CA LEU A 80 12.24 -5.20 -17.09
C LEU A 80 12.42 -4.25 -15.90
N CYS A 81 11.43 -4.25 -15.01
CA CYS A 81 11.45 -3.55 -13.73
C CYS A 81 12.42 -4.23 -12.76
N ASP A 82 13.18 -3.42 -12.03
CA ASP A 82 13.97 -3.90 -10.90
C ASP A 82 13.15 -3.96 -9.61
N GLN A 83 13.81 -4.34 -8.51
CA GLN A 83 13.15 -4.42 -7.20
C GLN A 83 12.64 -3.07 -6.68
N GLY A 84 13.34 -1.97 -6.97
CA GLY A 84 12.94 -0.63 -6.54
C GLY A 84 11.70 -0.15 -7.29
N ASP A 85 11.63 -0.42 -8.60
CA ASP A 85 10.47 -0.15 -9.43
C ASP A 85 9.22 -0.86 -8.91
N ILE A 86 9.34 -2.17 -8.61
CA ILE A 86 8.24 -2.98 -8.08
C ILE A 86 7.81 -2.52 -6.70
N GLU A 87 8.74 -2.16 -5.82
CA GLU A 87 8.42 -1.57 -4.51
C GLU A 87 7.59 -0.28 -4.67
N SER A 88 7.98 0.59 -5.60
CA SER A 88 7.26 1.83 -5.88
C SER A 88 5.84 1.55 -6.35
N ILE A 89 5.69 0.67 -7.35
CA ILE A 89 4.38 0.29 -7.89
C ILE A 89 3.50 -0.29 -6.78
N LEU A 90 4.02 -1.22 -5.98
CA LEU A 90 3.28 -1.85 -4.88
C LEU A 90 2.70 -0.83 -3.92
N ARG A 91 3.46 0.20 -3.57
CA ARG A 91 2.99 1.28 -2.70
C ARG A 91 1.81 2.03 -3.33
N GLU A 92 1.81 2.23 -4.64
CA GLU A 92 0.71 2.89 -5.34
C GLU A 92 -0.55 2.03 -5.45
N ILE A 93 -0.40 0.75 -5.83
CA ILE A 93 -1.54 -0.10 -6.24
C ILE A 93 -2.19 -0.89 -5.10
N LEU A 94 -1.64 -0.86 -3.89
CA LEU A 94 -2.32 -1.46 -2.75
C LEU A 94 -3.51 -0.59 -2.29
N PRO A 95 -4.62 -1.14 -1.80
CA PRO A 95 -5.66 -0.35 -1.17
C PRO A 95 -5.10 0.53 -0.04
N PRO A 96 -5.79 1.62 0.35
CA PRO A 96 -5.36 2.47 1.47
C PRO A 96 -5.31 1.67 2.78
N VAL A 97 -4.08 1.37 3.21
CA VAL A 97 -3.74 0.65 4.45
C VAL A 97 -2.91 1.55 5.36
N THR A 98 -2.70 1.14 6.61
CA THR A 98 -1.78 1.87 7.50
C THR A 98 -0.34 1.75 7.01
N THR A 99 0.53 2.68 7.40
CA THR A 99 1.96 2.66 7.03
C THR A 99 2.65 1.37 7.48
N ALA A 100 2.33 0.87 8.67
CA ALA A 100 2.90 -0.38 9.19
C ALA A 100 2.47 -1.61 8.38
N GLU A 101 1.19 -1.68 8.00
CA GLU A 101 0.66 -2.73 7.13
C GLU A 101 1.28 -2.67 5.73
N LEU A 102 1.43 -1.46 5.19
CA LEU A 102 2.08 -1.23 3.90
C LEU A 102 3.52 -1.71 3.90
N GLU A 103 4.31 -1.30 4.89
CA GLU A 103 5.72 -1.71 5.03
C GLU A 103 5.86 -3.22 5.21
N GLN A 104 5.01 -3.82 6.04
CA GLN A 104 4.99 -5.27 6.24
C GLN A 104 4.72 -6.00 4.92
N GLU A 105 3.76 -5.50 4.13
CA GLU A 105 3.37 -6.19 2.92
C GLU A 105 4.35 -5.99 1.77
N VAL A 106 4.86 -4.77 1.60
CA VAL A 106 5.98 -4.52 0.69
C VAL A 106 7.15 -5.44 1.07
N ALA A 107 7.55 -5.51 2.33
CA ALA A 107 8.64 -6.40 2.76
C ALA A 107 8.36 -7.89 2.49
N SER A 108 7.10 -8.33 2.69
CA SER A 108 6.66 -9.70 2.41
C SER A 108 6.79 -10.05 0.92
N VAL A 109 6.32 -9.15 0.05
CA VAL A 109 6.39 -9.31 -1.40
C VAL A 109 7.83 -9.23 -1.89
N MET A 110 8.61 -8.25 -1.45
CA MET A 110 10.01 -8.09 -1.85
C MET A 110 10.87 -9.28 -1.41
N LYS A 111 10.53 -9.93 -0.30
CA LYS A 111 11.19 -11.18 0.11
C LYS A 111 10.94 -12.33 -0.87
N ALA A 112 9.78 -12.38 -1.54
CA ALA A 112 9.52 -13.39 -2.56
C ALA A 112 10.43 -13.24 -3.80
N PHE A 113 10.88 -12.01 -4.06
CA PHE A 113 11.80 -11.69 -5.15
C PHE A 113 13.28 -11.64 -4.72
N ALA A 114 13.59 -12.02 -3.47
CA ALA A 114 14.96 -11.95 -2.95
C ALA A 114 15.92 -12.77 -3.82
N GLY A 115 16.93 -12.09 -4.38
CA GLY A 115 17.93 -12.70 -5.27
C GLY A 115 17.61 -12.63 -6.77
N GLN A 116 16.44 -12.11 -7.15
CA GLN A 116 16.14 -11.76 -8.54
C GLN A 116 16.57 -10.32 -8.83
N GLU A 117 17.34 -10.12 -9.90
CA GLU A 117 17.74 -8.77 -10.36
C GLU A 117 16.58 -8.08 -11.11
N PHE A 118 15.77 -8.86 -11.81
CA PHE A 118 14.64 -8.40 -12.60
C PHE A 118 13.42 -9.26 -12.33
N ILE A 119 12.25 -8.64 -12.31
CA ILE A 119 10.98 -9.30 -12.05
C ILE A 119 10.14 -9.21 -13.32
N SER A 120 9.66 -10.34 -13.85
CA SER A 120 8.83 -10.31 -15.06
C SER A 120 7.42 -9.79 -14.78
N ILE A 121 6.77 -9.27 -15.82
CA ILE A 121 5.39 -8.75 -15.74
C ILE A 121 4.37 -9.81 -15.32
N ASP A 122 4.55 -11.06 -15.76
CA ASP A 122 3.67 -12.18 -15.42
C ASP A 122 3.83 -12.59 -13.96
N GLU A 123 5.07 -12.68 -13.47
CA GLU A 123 5.36 -12.95 -12.05
C GLU A 123 4.77 -11.86 -11.15
N PHE A 124 4.96 -10.59 -11.51
CA PHE A 124 4.39 -9.46 -10.80
C PHE A 124 2.86 -9.51 -10.78
N THR A 125 2.24 -9.71 -11.94
CA THR A 125 0.77 -9.74 -12.09
C THR A 125 0.16 -10.88 -11.27
N ASN A 126 0.70 -12.10 -11.39
CA ASN A 126 0.19 -13.27 -10.67
C ASN A 126 0.32 -13.10 -9.14
N MET A 127 1.41 -12.49 -8.68
CA MET A 127 1.60 -12.23 -7.26
C MET A 127 0.59 -11.18 -6.74
N LEU A 128 0.35 -10.09 -7.49
CA LEU A 128 -0.63 -9.08 -7.10
C LEU A 128 -2.05 -9.61 -7.08
N LYS A 129 -2.42 -10.44 -8.07
CA LYS A 129 -3.73 -11.10 -8.11
C LYS A 129 -3.98 -12.01 -6.91
N ALA A 130 -2.93 -12.59 -6.35
CA ALA A 130 -2.99 -13.41 -5.15
C ALA A 130 -2.77 -12.60 -3.85
N ASN A 131 -2.56 -11.28 -3.93
CA ASN A 131 -2.24 -10.46 -2.77
C ASN A 131 -3.41 -10.41 -1.78
N ALA A 132 -3.11 -10.63 -0.50
CA ALA A 132 -4.11 -10.71 0.55
C ALA A 132 -4.95 -9.42 0.65
N TYR A 133 -4.35 -8.24 0.46
CA TYR A 133 -5.09 -6.97 0.57
C TYR A 133 -6.03 -6.74 -0.60
N TRP A 134 -5.68 -7.16 -1.82
CA TRP A 134 -6.59 -7.10 -2.97
C TRP A 134 -7.76 -8.05 -2.78
N VAL A 135 -7.47 -9.27 -2.35
CA VAL A 135 -8.48 -10.30 -2.07
C VAL A 135 -9.40 -9.91 -0.91
N GLU A 136 -8.85 -9.33 0.17
CA GLU A 136 -9.63 -8.89 1.33
C GLU A 136 -10.40 -7.59 1.10
N ALA A 137 -9.88 -6.67 0.26
CA ALA A 137 -10.59 -5.48 -0.16
C ALA A 137 -11.83 -5.82 -0.99
N GLY A 138 -11.71 -6.87 -1.81
CA GLY A 138 -12.78 -7.35 -2.67
C GLY A 138 -12.87 -6.58 -3.98
N GLU A 139 -13.60 -7.16 -4.93
CA GLU A 139 -13.69 -6.70 -6.32
C GLU A 139 -14.08 -5.22 -6.44
N LEU A 140 -15.13 -4.78 -5.74
CA LEU A 140 -15.62 -3.39 -5.81
C LEU A 140 -14.52 -2.38 -5.44
N VAL A 141 -13.81 -2.59 -4.33
CA VAL A 141 -12.77 -1.67 -3.85
C VAL A 141 -11.60 -1.61 -4.83
N VAL A 142 -11.22 -2.76 -5.41
CA VAL A 142 -10.13 -2.80 -6.40
C VAL A 142 -10.56 -2.14 -7.71
N LYS A 143 -11.79 -2.34 -8.18
CA LYS A 143 -12.33 -1.59 -9.34
C LYS A 143 -12.28 -0.09 -9.10
N GLU A 144 -12.75 0.36 -7.94
CA GLU A 144 -12.73 1.77 -7.53
C GLU A 144 -11.30 2.33 -7.47
N LEU A 145 -10.34 1.55 -6.96
CA LEU A 145 -8.93 1.91 -6.90
C LEU A 145 -8.33 2.08 -8.30
N MET A 146 -8.51 1.08 -9.17
CA MET A 146 -8.00 1.13 -10.55
C MET A 146 -8.60 2.32 -11.31
N TYR A 147 -9.90 2.57 -11.16
CA TYR A 147 -10.59 3.68 -11.80
C TYR A 147 -10.03 5.02 -11.35
N LEU A 148 -9.92 5.24 -10.03
CA LEU A 148 -9.39 6.49 -9.47
C LEU A 148 -7.96 6.77 -9.92
N ASP A 149 -7.12 5.74 -9.95
CA ASP A 149 -5.72 5.85 -10.35
C ASP A 149 -5.56 6.05 -11.87
N CYS A 150 -6.36 5.39 -12.70
CA CYS A 150 -6.42 5.67 -14.14
C CYS A 150 -6.85 7.11 -14.42
N LEU A 151 -7.90 7.57 -13.75
CA LEU A 151 -8.39 8.94 -13.85
C LEU A 151 -7.29 9.94 -13.49
N GLN A 152 -6.56 9.68 -12.41
CA GLN A 152 -5.47 10.56 -11.98
C GLN A 152 -4.28 10.54 -12.94
N SER A 153 -3.86 9.36 -13.40
CA SER A 153 -2.73 9.24 -14.33
C SER A 153 -3.00 9.99 -15.64
N ASN A 154 -4.25 9.97 -16.11
CA ASN A 154 -4.67 10.72 -17.28
C ASN A 154 -4.62 12.25 -17.06
N TYR A 155 -5.06 12.76 -15.91
CA TYR A 155 -5.05 14.20 -15.63
C TYR A 155 -3.65 14.76 -15.30
N ASN A 156 -2.85 14.06 -14.51
CA ASN A 156 -1.56 14.56 -14.04
C ASN A 156 -0.40 14.20 -14.96
N SER A 157 -0.32 12.93 -15.37
CA SER A 157 0.81 12.41 -16.14
C SER A 157 0.54 12.39 -17.65
N LYS A 158 -0.72 12.64 -18.06
CA LYS A 158 -1.21 12.46 -19.44
C LYS A 158 -0.88 11.08 -20.00
N LYS A 159 -0.80 10.08 -19.12
CA LYS A 159 -0.50 8.70 -19.47
C LYS A 159 -1.71 7.85 -19.15
N ALA A 160 -2.25 7.20 -20.17
CA ALA A 160 -3.30 6.21 -20.00
C ALA A 160 -2.69 4.90 -19.48
N LEU A 161 -3.23 4.38 -18.37
CA LEU A 161 -2.87 3.07 -17.83
C LEU A 161 -3.68 1.92 -18.46
N LEU A 162 -4.85 2.27 -19.01
CA LEU A 162 -5.77 1.36 -19.71
C LEU A 162 -6.06 1.94 -21.10
N SER A 163 -6.54 1.08 -22.00
CA SER A 163 -7.15 1.55 -23.25
C SER A 163 -8.48 2.25 -22.97
N ASP A 164 -8.95 3.09 -23.88
CA ASP A 164 -10.24 3.77 -23.74
C ASP A 164 -11.38 2.76 -23.55
N ASP A 165 -11.38 1.67 -24.34
CA ASP A 165 -12.39 0.60 -24.24
C ASP A 165 -12.36 -0.10 -22.87
N ASP A 166 -11.17 -0.46 -22.36
CA ASP A 166 -11.04 -1.11 -21.05
C ASP A 166 -11.41 -0.17 -19.89
N TYR A 167 -11.13 1.12 -20.05
CA TYR A 167 -11.49 2.15 -19.07
C TYR A 167 -13.01 2.39 -19.03
N ASP A 168 -13.66 2.47 -20.19
CA ASP A 168 -15.11 2.63 -20.28
C ASP A 168 -15.85 1.39 -19.73
N GLU A 169 -15.36 0.18 -20.02
CA GLU A 169 -15.92 -1.06 -19.46
C GLU A 169 -15.78 -1.09 -17.92
N LEU A 170 -14.63 -0.69 -17.38
CA LEU A 170 -14.44 -0.56 -15.93
C LEU A 170 -15.41 0.43 -15.32
N LYS A 171 -15.64 1.56 -15.98
CA LYS A 171 -16.56 2.60 -15.55
C LYS A 171 -18.02 2.13 -15.61
N ASP A 172 -18.41 1.40 -16.64
CA ASP A 172 -19.75 0.85 -16.79
C ASP A 172 -20.03 -0.21 -15.73
N SER A 173 -19.07 -1.09 -15.44
CA SER A 173 -19.14 -2.06 -14.32
C SER A 173 -19.35 -1.35 -12.97
N LEU A 174 -18.55 -0.31 -12.69
CA LEU A 174 -18.70 0.49 -11.46
C LEU A 174 -20.05 1.24 -11.40
N THR A 175 -20.55 1.68 -12.55
CA THR A 175 -21.86 2.32 -12.66
C THR A 175 -22.97 1.32 -12.33
N TRP A 176 -22.85 0.07 -12.81
CA TRP A 176 -23.78 -1.02 -12.51
C TRP A 176 -23.78 -1.40 -11.03
N ASP A 177 -22.60 -1.41 -10.40
CA ASP A 177 -22.47 -1.61 -8.96
C ASP A 177 -23.01 -0.44 -8.13
N GLY A 178 -23.29 0.71 -8.76
CA GLY A 178 -23.77 1.92 -8.10
C GLY A 178 -22.68 2.68 -7.34
N SER A 179 -21.41 2.54 -7.75
CA SER A 179 -20.30 3.25 -7.12
C SER A 179 -20.46 4.76 -7.28
N ALA A 180 -20.23 5.52 -6.21
CA ALA A 180 -20.25 6.98 -6.28
C ALA A 180 -19.02 7.55 -7.02
N LEU A 181 -17.94 6.78 -7.18
CA LEU A 181 -16.69 7.27 -7.74
C LEU A 181 -16.81 7.64 -9.23
N VAL A 182 -17.69 6.98 -9.98
CA VAL A 182 -17.89 7.27 -11.41
C VAL A 182 -18.49 8.66 -11.65
N THR A 183 -19.07 9.26 -10.61
CA THR A 183 -19.70 10.59 -10.64
C THR A 183 -18.80 11.71 -10.13
N LEU A 184 -17.56 11.40 -9.72
CA LEU A 184 -16.63 12.39 -9.20
C LEU A 184 -16.25 13.41 -10.28
N SER A 185 -16.20 14.67 -9.87
CA SER A 185 -15.47 15.70 -10.61
C SER A 185 -13.97 15.46 -10.54
N GLY A 186 -13.19 16.05 -11.46
CA GLY A 186 -11.73 15.94 -11.47
C GLY A 186 -11.08 16.45 -10.18
N ASP A 187 -11.64 17.48 -9.56
CA ASP A 187 -11.15 18.03 -8.29
C ASP A 187 -11.43 17.11 -7.10
N GLU A 188 -12.60 16.48 -7.07
CA GLU A 188 -12.95 15.48 -6.05
C GLU A 188 -12.08 14.22 -6.18
N ALA A 189 -11.87 13.75 -7.41
CA ALA A 189 -10.96 12.64 -7.68
C ALA A 189 -9.52 12.96 -7.24
N ARG A 190 -9.02 14.17 -7.58
CA ARG A 190 -7.70 14.64 -7.16
C ARG A 190 -7.59 14.72 -5.64
N PHE A 191 -8.65 15.18 -4.96
CA PHE A 191 -8.71 15.22 -3.50
C PHE A 191 -8.68 13.82 -2.89
N LEU A 192 -9.53 12.90 -3.34
CA LEU A 192 -9.58 11.53 -2.82
C LEU A 192 -8.25 10.79 -3.04
N TYR A 193 -7.62 10.96 -4.21
CA TYR A 193 -6.30 10.42 -4.48
C TYR A 193 -5.25 10.97 -3.50
N ALA A 194 -5.27 12.27 -3.22
CA ALA A 194 -4.35 12.89 -2.25
C ALA A 194 -4.52 12.32 -0.84
N VAL A 195 -5.77 12.10 -0.41
CA VAL A 195 -6.08 11.50 0.89
C VAL A 195 -5.58 10.05 0.93
N ALA A 196 -5.76 9.28 -0.13
CA ALA A 196 -5.25 7.93 -0.25
C ALA A 196 -3.71 7.88 -0.21
N CYS A 197 -3.02 8.76 -0.94
CA CYS A 197 -1.55 8.86 -0.93
C CYS A 197 -1.01 9.29 0.43
N SER A 198 -1.67 10.23 1.11
CA SER A 198 -1.27 10.71 2.45
C SER A 198 -1.21 9.57 3.47
N LYS A 199 -2.12 8.59 3.38
CA LYS A 199 -2.11 7.39 4.23
C LYS A 199 -0.87 6.53 4.07
N LYS A 200 -0.42 6.43 2.83
CA LYS A 200 0.73 5.64 2.43
C LYS A 200 2.05 6.42 2.53
N GLN A 201 1.99 7.67 2.98
CA GLN A 201 3.11 8.62 3.00
C GLN A 201 3.74 8.84 1.61
N ILE A 202 2.92 8.74 0.56
CA ILE A 202 3.34 9.00 -0.81
C ILE A 202 3.09 10.49 -1.11
N PRO A 203 4.11 11.26 -1.52
CA PRO A 203 3.92 12.65 -1.90
C PRO A 203 3.11 12.73 -3.20
N SER A 204 1.95 13.38 -3.15
CA SER A 204 1.07 13.58 -4.33
C SER A 204 0.82 15.04 -4.67
N MET A 205 0.80 15.93 -3.68
CA MET A 205 0.70 17.38 -3.83
C MET A 205 1.26 18.08 -2.58
N THR A 206 1.48 19.39 -2.69
CA THR A 206 1.94 20.19 -1.55
C THR A 206 0.80 20.45 -0.56
N ASP A 207 1.16 20.71 0.71
CA ASP A 207 0.17 21.06 1.75
C ASP A 207 -0.68 22.27 1.36
N ALA A 208 -0.08 23.28 0.71
CA ALA A 208 -0.77 24.48 0.27
C ALA A 208 -1.82 24.17 -0.82
N GLU A 209 -1.47 23.33 -1.80
CA GLU A 209 -2.40 22.86 -2.83
C GLU A 209 -3.54 22.05 -2.22
N TYR A 210 -3.22 21.13 -1.30
CA TYR A 210 -4.22 20.31 -0.61
C TYR A 210 -5.22 21.16 0.17
N GLN A 211 -4.75 22.13 0.96
CA GLN A 211 -5.64 23.01 1.73
C GLN A 211 -6.51 23.88 0.83
N SER A 212 -5.96 24.40 -0.26
CA SER A 212 -6.70 25.18 -1.26
C SER A 212 -7.80 24.34 -1.93
N LEU A 213 -7.46 23.14 -2.39
CA LEU A 213 -8.40 22.20 -2.99
C LEU A 213 -9.52 21.82 -2.02
N LYS A 214 -9.16 21.49 -0.78
CA LYS A 214 -10.11 21.15 0.28
C LYS A 214 -11.05 22.31 0.59
N ALA A 215 -10.54 23.54 0.65
CA ALA A 215 -11.36 24.72 0.94
C ALA A 215 -12.41 24.96 -0.17
N ARG A 216 -11.99 24.89 -1.44
CA ARG A 216 -12.89 25.03 -2.59
C ARG A 216 -13.97 23.95 -2.62
N LEU A 217 -13.59 22.68 -2.49
CA LEU A 217 -14.54 21.57 -2.46
C LEU A 217 -15.52 21.67 -1.28
N LYS A 218 -15.08 22.23 -0.14
CA LYS A 218 -15.96 22.49 1.00
C LYS A 218 -16.98 23.59 0.71
N GLU A 219 -16.57 24.65 0.02
CA GLU A 219 -17.46 25.74 -0.41
C GLU A 219 -18.51 25.24 -1.43
N GLU A 220 -18.10 24.34 -2.33
CA GLU A 220 -18.98 23.68 -3.30
C GLU A 220 -19.90 22.63 -2.66
N GLY A 221 -19.72 22.32 -1.38
CA GLY A 221 -20.52 21.33 -0.67
C GLY A 221 -20.23 19.88 -1.08
N SER A 222 -19.04 19.60 -1.60
CA SER A 222 -18.65 18.25 -2.06
C SER A 222 -18.80 17.22 -0.95
N TRP A 223 -19.47 16.12 -1.29
CA TRP A 223 -19.70 14.99 -0.39
C TRP A 223 -18.39 14.31 0.03
N THR A 224 -17.35 14.35 -0.81
CA THR A 224 -16.03 13.75 -0.53
C THR A 224 -15.31 14.45 0.62
N VAL A 225 -15.47 15.76 0.77
CA VAL A 225 -14.89 16.53 1.88
C VAL A 225 -15.79 16.48 3.12
N ASN A 226 -17.11 16.52 2.92
CA ASN A 226 -18.08 16.48 4.02
C ASN A 226 -18.25 15.08 4.64
N ARG A 227 -17.66 14.05 4.01
CA ARG A 227 -17.67 12.65 4.44
C ARG A 227 -19.08 12.13 4.68
N GLU A 228 -19.96 12.39 3.73
CA GLU A 228 -21.23 11.68 3.70
C GLU A 228 -20.97 10.25 3.23
N LYS A 229 -21.47 9.26 3.99
CA LYS A 229 -21.38 7.86 3.55
C LYS A 229 -22.05 7.72 2.18
N ASP A 230 -21.34 7.11 1.24
CA ASP A 230 -21.90 6.79 -0.06
C ASP A 230 -23.05 5.76 0.07
N PRO A 231 -23.90 5.60 -0.95
CA PRO A 231 -25.03 4.67 -0.90
C PRO A 231 -24.62 3.22 -0.58
N LEU A 232 -23.49 2.73 -1.09
CA LEU A 232 -23.01 1.37 -0.86
C LEU A 232 -22.46 1.21 0.56
N GLU A 233 -21.76 2.22 1.08
CA GLU A 233 -21.36 2.27 2.50
C GLU A 233 -22.55 2.23 3.46
N LYS A 234 -23.65 2.92 3.12
CA LYS A 234 -24.89 2.91 3.91
C LYS A 234 -25.53 1.52 3.94
N LEU A 235 -25.33 0.73 2.89
CA LEU A 235 -25.74 -0.68 2.80
C LEU A 235 -24.77 -1.64 3.48
N GLY A 236 -23.65 -1.15 4.03
CA GLY A 236 -22.65 -1.95 4.73
C GLY A 236 -21.62 -2.60 3.81
N LEU A 237 -21.57 -2.20 2.54
CA LEU A 237 -20.55 -2.67 1.60
C LEU A 237 -19.21 -1.98 1.85
N SER A 238 -18.15 -2.64 1.38
CA SER A 238 -16.81 -2.10 1.39
C SER A 238 -16.58 -1.28 0.13
N THR A 239 -16.36 0.03 0.29
CA THR A 239 -15.94 0.95 -0.79
C THR A 239 -14.56 1.51 -0.49
N LEU A 240 -13.85 1.95 -1.53
CA LEU A 240 -12.54 2.60 -1.43
C LEU A 240 -12.60 3.82 -0.49
N VAL A 241 -13.64 4.65 -0.62
CA VAL A 241 -13.86 5.81 0.25
C VAL A 241 -14.03 5.37 1.71
N GLY A 242 -14.77 4.29 1.94
CA GLY A 242 -14.91 3.66 3.24
C GLY A 242 -13.57 3.15 3.80
N TYR A 243 -12.71 2.57 2.96
CA TYR A 243 -11.34 2.15 3.32
C TYR A 243 -10.47 3.35 3.72
N ILE A 244 -10.48 4.40 2.91
CA ILE A 244 -9.77 5.65 3.18
C ILE A 244 -10.19 6.20 4.55
N HIS A 245 -11.49 6.25 4.85
CA HIS A 245 -11.99 6.85 6.08
C HIS A 245 -11.91 5.98 7.34
N ARG A 246 -12.03 4.64 7.23
CA ARG A 246 -11.88 3.73 8.38
C ARG A 246 -10.49 3.81 9.00
N SER A 247 -9.46 4.00 8.18
CA SER A 247 -8.08 4.16 8.64
C SER A 247 -7.80 5.49 9.36
N PHE A 248 -8.74 6.44 9.44
CA PHE A 248 -8.62 7.66 10.27
C PHE A 248 -9.28 7.52 11.65
N GLY A 249 -9.99 6.42 11.92
CA GLY A 249 -10.62 6.19 13.21
C GLY A 249 -9.68 5.48 14.18
N ASN A 250 -8.74 6.22 14.76
CA ASN A 250 -8.07 5.91 16.02
C ASN A 250 -7.78 7.20 16.76
#